data_AF-A0A2T3ZQD1-F1
#
_entry.id   AF-A0A2T3ZQD1-F1
#
_cell.length_a   1.000
_cell.length_b   1.000
_cell.length_c   1.000
_cell.angle_alpha   90.00
_cell.angle_beta   90.00
_cell.angle_gamma   90.00
#
_symmetry.space_group_name_H-M   'P 1'
#
loop_
_entity.id
_entity.type
_entity.pdbx_description
1 polymer ?
#
loop_
_entity_poly.entity_id
_entity_poly.type
_entity_poly.pdbx_seq_one_letter_code
_entity_poly.pdbx_strand_id
1 'polypeptide(L)'
;MSASTLFKRIAQRADSLTWRLGGSSMQVQPGLARPTPLKPSGARKTLRFISVLTASGAVAASAAYYARQADSRMYLVQDVSSKTLGSEDARFAFYNELESNPPDVSSLPVEHAVLTSAPHVPPPVTRKHPALVKVDLTTSPKLMQVTNQYKYEAWTFNGTVPGPFIRARAGDVVELRLTNRDETGNPHNIDSHAITGPGGGSAVTNAEEGETKTARFRLLCPGLFVYHCAAAPIPVHIANGMYGLMYVQPADDDSAAAGPGGLPPVDREYYVMQSEVYHEPPEPDEDTGRPSSTVEFSYPQGLREEPNAVVFNGREAALTRDAPLKARTGETVRIFFGNGGPNLTSSFHVIGSHFLRAYRDGDVLSPPGRFVSTLSVPPAGAAIVDLKVLVPGTYTLVDHAIFRIDKGAVGFLNVAGEPRPDVYSSTEPPAPCVGCKLHP
;
A
#
# COMPACT_ATOMS: atom_id res chain seq x y z
N MET A 1 -32.67 -7.86 -2.73
CA MET A 1 -32.56 -8.84 -3.84
C MET A 1 -31.27 -9.62 -3.64
N SER A 2 -31.28 -10.96 -3.64
CA SER A 2 -30.11 -11.74 -3.21
C SER A 2 -29.00 -11.84 -4.27
N ALA A 3 -27.74 -11.84 -3.79
CA ALA A 3 -26.50 -11.87 -4.57
C ALA A 3 -26.39 -13.01 -5.60
N SER A 4 -27.22 -14.07 -5.48
CA SER A 4 -27.27 -15.15 -6.46
C SER A 4 -27.86 -14.73 -7.82
N THR A 5 -28.62 -13.63 -7.85
CA THR A 5 -29.26 -13.13 -9.07
C THR A 5 -28.31 -12.28 -9.92
N LEU A 6 -27.30 -11.65 -9.30
CA LEU A 6 -26.29 -10.83 -9.98
C LEU A 6 -25.24 -11.70 -10.69
N PHE A 7 -24.81 -12.79 -10.06
CA PHE A 7 -23.85 -13.75 -10.65
C PHE A 7 -24.40 -14.47 -11.89
N LYS A 8 -25.71 -14.75 -11.94
CA LYS A 8 -26.34 -15.35 -13.13
C LYS A 8 -26.41 -14.39 -14.32
N ARG A 9 -26.50 -13.08 -14.08
CA ARG A 9 -26.52 -12.07 -15.15
C ARG A 9 -25.13 -11.79 -15.74
N ILE A 10 -24.08 -11.96 -14.94
CA ILE A 10 -22.68 -11.81 -15.41
C ILE A 10 -22.26 -13.02 -16.26
N ALA A 11 -22.65 -14.24 -15.88
CA ALA A 11 -22.34 -15.45 -16.65
C ALA A 11 -23.06 -15.50 -18.01
N GLN A 12 -24.27 -14.92 -18.14
CA GLN A 12 -25.03 -14.91 -19.40
C GLN A 12 -24.58 -13.85 -20.42
N ARG A 13 -23.71 -12.89 -20.05
CA ARG A 13 -23.18 -11.87 -20.98
C ARG A 13 -21.79 -12.20 -21.55
N ALA A 14 -21.15 -13.27 -21.09
CA ALA A 14 -19.85 -13.71 -21.61
C ALA A 14 -19.93 -14.52 -22.92
N ASP A 15 -21.11 -15.05 -23.27
CA ASP A 15 -21.32 -15.89 -24.48
C ASP A 15 -21.66 -15.09 -25.76
N SER A 16 -21.59 -13.76 -25.72
CA SER A 16 -21.91 -12.91 -26.89
C SER A 16 -20.84 -11.87 -27.19
N LEU A 17 -19.60 -12.31 -27.46
CA LEU A 17 -18.61 -11.50 -28.19
C LEU A 17 -18.07 -12.31 -29.38
N THR A 18 -18.72 -12.13 -30.52
CA THR A 18 -18.22 -12.58 -31.83
C THR A 18 -17.28 -11.53 -32.39
N TRP A 19 -16.02 -11.92 -32.60
CA TRP A 19 -15.03 -11.12 -33.31
C TRP A 19 -15.34 -11.11 -34.81
N ARG A 20 -15.54 -9.93 -35.39
CA ARG A 20 -15.52 -9.73 -36.85
C ARG A 20 -14.12 -9.36 -37.29
N LEU A 21 -13.40 -10.32 -37.87
CA LEU A 21 -12.36 -10.04 -38.85
C LEU A 21 -12.89 -10.48 -40.21
N GLY A 22 -12.88 -9.55 -41.17
CA GLY A 22 -13.38 -9.78 -42.52
C GLY A 22 -12.51 -10.76 -43.30
N GLY A 23 -13.15 -11.49 -44.21
CA GLY A 23 -12.49 -12.11 -45.36
C GLY A 23 -12.59 -13.63 -45.40
N SER A 24 -13.52 -14.10 -46.25
CA SER A 24 -13.53 -15.39 -46.92
C SER A 24 -14.27 -16.55 -46.24
N SER A 25 -15.26 -17.02 -47.00
CA SER A 25 -16.29 -18.02 -46.74
C SER A 25 -15.78 -19.46 -46.68
N MET A 26 -16.33 -20.25 -45.75
CA MET A 26 -16.65 -21.66 -46.03
C MET A 26 -17.78 -22.14 -45.10
N GLN A 27 -18.91 -22.56 -45.67
CA GLN A 27 -20.01 -23.23 -44.98
C GLN A 27 -19.66 -24.70 -44.73
N VAL A 28 -19.87 -25.20 -43.51
CA VAL A 28 -20.14 -26.63 -43.25
C VAL A 28 -21.14 -26.75 -42.09
N GLN A 29 -22.23 -27.50 -42.32
CA GLN A 29 -23.29 -27.83 -41.36
C GLN A 29 -22.88 -28.89 -40.32
N PRO A 30 -23.58 -29.00 -39.17
CA PRO A 30 -23.19 -29.86 -38.06
C PRO A 30 -23.76 -31.29 -38.17
N GLY A 31 -22.97 -32.29 -37.78
CA GLY A 31 -23.39 -33.69 -37.70
C GLY A 31 -22.82 -34.38 -36.47
N LEU A 32 -23.71 -34.98 -35.68
CA LEU A 32 -23.43 -35.80 -34.49
C LEU A 32 -22.57 -37.03 -34.81
N ALA A 33 -21.69 -37.40 -33.87
CA ALA A 33 -21.60 -38.73 -33.24
C ALA A 33 -20.19 -39.01 -32.66
N ARG A 34 -20.13 -39.32 -31.35
CA ARG A 34 -19.12 -40.22 -30.75
C ARG A 34 -19.62 -41.67 -30.96
N PRO A 35 -18.79 -42.73 -31.07
CA PRO A 35 -17.78 -43.08 -30.06
C PRO A 35 -16.45 -43.73 -30.55
N THR A 36 -15.44 -43.64 -29.67
CA THR A 36 -14.21 -44.47 -29.51
C THR A 36 -14.50 -45.97 -29.27
N PRO A 37 -13.52 -46.90 -29.12
CA PRO A 37 -12.08 -46.94 -29.49
C PRO A 37 -11.59 -48.33 -30.04
N LEU A 38 -10.29 -48.43 -30.42
CA LEU A 38 -9.30 -49.51 -30.15
C LEU A 38 -8.40 -49.94 -31.33
N LYS A 39 -7.08 -49.95 -31.00
CA LYS A 39 -5.82 -50.41 -31.63
C LYS A 39 -5.84 -51.91 -32.08
N PRO A 40 -4.74 -52.58 -32.58
CA PRO A 40 -3.32 -52.19 -32.81
C PRO A 40 -2.69 -52.72 -34.14
N SER A 41 -1.35 -52.61 -34.23
CA SER A 41 -0.40 -53.32 -35.13
C SER A 41 -0.01 -52.55 -36.39
N GLY A 42 1.24 -52.53 -36.85
CA GLY A 42 2.47 -53.16 -36.42
C GLY A 42 3.49 -53.10 -37.57
N ALA A 43 4.74 -52.80 -37.24
CA ALA A 43 5.97 -53.07 -38.00
C ALA A 43 6.21 -52.44 -39.41
N ARG A 44 7.07 -51.41 -39.37
CA ARG A 44 8.37 -51.27 -40.10
C ARG A 44 8.50 -51.88 -41.51
N LYS A 45 8.80 -51.00 -42.49
CA LYS A 45 9.83 -51.23 -43.52
C LYS A 45 10.73 -50.00 -43.69
N THR A 46 12.02 -50.22 -43.44
CA THR A 46 13.20 -49.47 -43.89
C THR A 46 13.27 -49.50 -45.44
N LEU A 47 13.86 -48.57 -46.20
CA LEU A 47 15.28 -48.20 -46.22
C LEU A 47 15.55 -47.09 -47.30
N ARG A 48 16.37 -46.07 -46.95
CA ARG A 48 17.39 -45.31 -47.76
C ARG A 48 16.95 -44.54 -49.03
N PHE A 49 17.51 -43.39 -49.47
CA PHE A 49 18.59 -42.44 -49.13
C PHE A 49 18.16 -41.13 -49.85
N ILE A 50 18.40 -39.92 -49.35
CA ILE A 50 19.47 -39.02 -49.85
C ILE A 50 19.55 -37.83 -48.88
N SER A 51 20.75 -37.60 -48.39
CA SER A 51 21.18 -36.44 -47.60
C SER A 51 21.38 -35.22 -48.49
N VAL A 52 20.73 -34.11 -48.13
CA VAL A 52 21.20 -32.75 -48.46
C VAL A 52 21.35 -32.01 -47.15
N LEU A 53 22.61 -31.80 -46.74
CA LEU A 53 22.99 -30.86 -45.69
C LEU A 53 22.69 -29.44 -46.18
N THR A 54 21.98 -28.64 -45.39
CA THR A 54 22.33 -27.24 -45.08
C THR A 54 21.28 -26.66 -44.12
N ALA A 55 21.60 -26.63 -42.81
CA ALA A 55 21.17 -25.62 -41.83
C ALA A 55 21.61 -26.03 -40.41
N SER A 56 22.92 -26.10 -40.17
CA SER A 56 23.47 -26.17 -38.81
C SER A 56 23.91 -24.77 -38.41
N GLY A 57 23.00 -24.01 -37.79
CA GLY A 57 23.31 -22.64 -37.36
C GLY A 57 22.54 -22.10 -36.15
N ALA A 58 21.55 -22.82 -35.61
CA ALA A 58 20.70 -22.25 -34.54
C ALA A 58 20.34 -23.20 -33.39
N VAL A 59 20.98 -24.37 -33.26
CA VAL A 59 20.70 -25.31 -32.14
C VAL A 59 21.91 -25.58 -31.24
N ALA A 60 23.11 -25.15 -31.63
CA ALA A 60 24.31 -25.28 -30.78
C ALA A 60 24.50 -24.14 -29.77
N ALA A 61 23.78 -23.01 -29.92
CA ALA A 61 23.92 -21.86 -29.01
C ALA A 61 23.14 -22.04 -27.69
N SER A 62 22.07 -22.86 -27.66
CA SER A 62 21.27 -23.05 -26.44
C SER A 62 21.86 -24.10 -25.50
N ALA A 63 22.55 -25.12 -26.01
CA ALA A 63 23.17 -26.14 -25.15
C ALA A 63 24.43 -25.60 -24.42
N ALA A 64 25.21 -24.73 -25.07
CA ALA A 64 26.37 -24.08 -24.44
C ALA A 64 25.98 -22.98 -23.43
N TYR A 65 24.81 -22.35 -23.61
CA TYR A 65 24.27 -21.38 -22.65
C TYR A 65 23.78 -22.06 -21.36
N TYR A 66 23.10 -23.21 -21.47
CA TYR A 66 22.66 -23.98 -20.30
C TYR A 66 23.79 -24.77 -19.62
N ALA A 67 24.80 -25.24 -20.36
CA ALA A 67 25.94 -25.94 -19.77
C ALA A 67 26.93 -25.02 -19.03
N ARG A 68 26.93 -23.70 -19.28
CA ARG A 68 27.72 -22.71 -18.53
C ARG A 68 27.07 -22.22 -17.23
N GLN A 69 25.79 -22.51 -17.01
CA GLN A 69 25.10 -22.19 -15.74
C GLN A 69 25.09 -23.35 -14.74
N ALA A 70 25.38 -24.57 -15.20
CA ALA A 70 25.39 -25.79 -14.39
C ALA A 70 26.71 -26.02 -13.61
N ASP A 71 27.73 -25.17 -13.77
CA ASP A 71 28.99 -25.23 -13.00
C ASP A 71 28.96 -24.31 -11.76
N SER A 72 27.77 -24.11 -11.20
CA SER A 72 27.54 -23.39 -9.96
C SER A 72 27.60 -24.39 -8.80
N ARG A 73 28.82 -24.63 -8.31
CA ARG A 73 29.17 -25.14 -6.97
C ARG A 73 28.05 -25.91 -6.24
N MET A 74 28.14 -27.24 -6.32
CA MET A 74 27.66 -28.13 -5.28
C MET A 74 28.29 -27.70 -3.95
N TYR A 75 27.55 -26.98 -3.10
CA TYR A 75 27.98 -26.80 -1.72
C TYR A 75 27.82 -28.15 -1.01
N LEU A 76 28.95 -28.84 -0.85
CA LEU A 76 29.08 -29.81 0.23
C LEU A 76 28.65 -29.11 1.52
N VAL A 77 27.67 -29.70 2.22
CA VAL A 77 27.45 -29.41 3.64
C VAL A 77 28.70 -29.90 4.36
N GLN A 78 29.70 -29.03 4.45
CA GLN A 78 30.78 -29.16 5.41
C GLN A 78 30.23 -28.70 6.75
N ASP A 79 30.37 -29.56 7.74
CA ASP A 79 30.11 -29.29 9.14
C ASP A 79 30.93 -28.06 9.57
N VAL A 80 30.29 -26.88 9.59
CA VAL A 80 30.94 -25.64 9.99
C VAL A 80 30.97 -25.61 11.51
N SER A 81 32.10 -26.04 12.05
CA SER A 81 32.55 -25.76 13.41
C SER A 81 32.27 -24.30 13.79
N SER A 82 31.63 -24.14 14.95
CA SER A 82 30.98 -22.95 15.51
C SER A 82 31.89 -21.76 15.88
N LYS A 83 32.97 -21.49 15.13
CA LYS A 83 34.00 -20.52 15.57
C LYS A 83 34.32 -19.35 14.65
N THR A 84 33.51 -19.08 13.64
CA THR A 84 33.69 -17.88 12.78
C THR A 84 32.37 -17.23 12.36
N LEU A 85 31.49 -16.95 13.33
CA LEU A 85 30.32 -16.08 13.14
C LEU A 85 30.56 -14.75 13.87
N GLY A 86 31.20 -13.82 13.16
CA GLY A 86 31.33 -12.44 13.59
C GLY A 86 30.61 -11.56 12.58
N SER A 87 29.54 -10.88 13.04
CA SER A 87 28.70 -9.87 12.34
C SER A 87 27.42 -10.32 11.61
N GLU A 88 27.21 -11.61 11.30
CA GLU A 88 25.89 -12.06 10.79
C GLU A 88 24.88 -12.41 11.90
N ASP A 89 25.34 -12.68 13.13
CA ASP A 89 24.52 -13.19 14.24
C ASP A 89 23.60 -12.15 14.92
N ALA A 90 23.90 -10.85 14.85
CA ALA A 90 23.12 -9.85 15.60
C ALA A 90 21.67 -9.69 15.10
N ARG A 91 21.43 -9.85 13.78
CA ARG A 91 20.09 -9.75 13.19
C ARG A 91 19.20 -10.95 13.51
N PHE A 92 19.82 -12.10 13.78
CA PHE A 92 19.12 -13.33 14.18
C PHE A 92 19.05 -13.50 15.71
N ALA A 93 19.86 -12.74 16.47
CA ALA A 93 19.87 -12.80 17.93
C ALA A 93 18.46 -12.61 18.52
N PHE A 94 17.66 -11.70 17.96
CA PHE A 94 16.27 -11.50 18.38
C PHE A 94 15.38 -12.74 18.15
N TYR A 95 15.49 -13.39 16.99
CA TYR A 95 14.76 -14.62 16.70
C TYR A 95 15.23 -15.78 17.59
N ASN A 96 16.54 -15.91 17.81
CA ASN A 96 17.11 -16.90 18.70
C ASN A 96 16.67 -16.67 20.16
N GLU A 97 16.57 -15.43 20.61
CA GLU A 97 16.05 -15.08 21.93
C GLU A 97 14.56 -15.43 22.06
N LEU A 98 13.76 -15.12 21.04
CA LEU A 98 12.35 -15.50 20.99
C LEU A 98 12.12 -17.02 21.08
N GLU A 99 12.96 -17.80 20.40
CA GLU A 99 12.90 -19.26 20.44
C GLU A 99 13.37 -19.83 21.78
N SER A 100 14.43 -19.25 22.36
CA SER A 100 15.05 -19.77 23.59
C SER A 100 14.32 -19.34 24.86
N ASN A 101 13.77 -18.13 24.90
CA ASN A 101 13.09 -17.54 26.05
C ASN A 101 11.81 -16.81 25.61
N PRO A 102 10.72 -17.52 25.28
CA PRO A 102 9.48 -16.88 24.87
C PRO A 102 8.94 -15.99 26.01
N PRO A 103 8.78 -14.67 25.81
CA PRO A 103 8.25 -13.78 26.83
C PRO A 103 6.81 -14.15 27.20
N ASP A 104 6.55 -14.23 28.50
CA ASP A 104 5.21 -14.46 29.05
C ASP A 104 4.33 -13.22 28.85
N VAL A 105 3.42 -13.29 27.87
CA VAL A 105 2.48 -12.22 27.53
C VAL A 105 1.57 -11.85 28.70
N SER A 106 1.26 -12.79 29.60
CA SER A 106 0.37 -12.54 30.74
C SER A 106 1.01 -11.64 31.81
N SER A 107 2.34 -11.53 31.81
CA SER A 107 3.10 -10.67 32.71
C SER A 107 3.31 -9.25 32.21
N LEU A 108 2.99 -8.97 30.94
CA LEU A 108 3.22 -7.66 30.33
C LEU A 108 2.26 -6.60 30.88
N PRO A 109 2.72 -5.35 31.10
CA PRO A 109 1.83 -4.25 31.40
C PRO A 109 0.86 -4.04 30.22
N VAL A 110 -0.41 -3.78 30.55
CA VAL A 110 -1.47 -3.58 29.55
C VAL A 110 -1.65 -2.10 29.29
N GLU A 111 -1.62 -1.72 28.01
CA GLU A 111 -1.86 -0.36 27.55
C GLU A 111 -2.96 -0.34 26.48
N HIS A 112 -3.74 0.73 26.42
CA HIS A 112 -4.66 0.96 25.31
C HIS A 112 -3.98 1.86 24.28
N ALA A 113 -4.02 1.47 23.01
CA ALA A 113 -3.44 2.27 21.94
C ALA A 113 -4.15 3.62 21.82
N VAL A 114 -3.36 4.68 21.70
CA VAL A 114 -3.85 6.00 21.29
C VAL A 114 -3.95 5.99 19.77
N LEU A 115 -5.16 5.88 19.23
CA LEU A 115 -5.41 5.92 17.79
C LEU A 115 -5.72 7.34 17.35
N THR A 116 -5.17 7.76 16.21
CA THR A 116 -5.45 9.08 15.63
C THR A 116 -5.89 8.98 14.18
N SER A 117 -6.88 9.77 13.80
CA SER A 117 -7.26 9.93 12.39
C SER A 117 -6.32 10.90 11.68
N ALA A 118 -6.05 10.64 10.40
CA ALA A 118 -5.25 11.53 9.57
C ALA A 118 -5.83 12.97 9.56
N PRO A 119 -4.98 14.02 9.61
CA PRO A 119 -3.53 13.97 9.48
C PRO A 119 -2.75 13.87 10.81
N HIS A 120 -3.40 13.52 11.92
CA HIS A 120 -2.75 13.48 13.23
C HIS A 120 -2.03 12.14 13.46
N VAL A 121 -0.96 12.19 14.25
CA VAL A 121 -0.14 11.03 14.65
C VAL A 121 -0.22 10.87 16.17
N PRO A 122 -0.25 9.64 16.73
CA PRO A 122 -0.21 9.42 18.18
C PRO A 122 1.14 9.89 18.76
N PRO A 123 1.20 10.26 20.05
CA PRO A 123 2.45 10.66 20.68
C PRO A 123 3.49 9.53 20.63
N PRO A 124 4.80 9.84 20.59
CA PRO A 124 5.85 8.83 20.65
C PRO A 124 5.74 7.95 21.91
N VAL A 125 5.95 6.63 21.75
CA VAL A 125 6.08 5.71 22.89
C VAL A 125 7.38 6.02 23.63
N THR A 126 7.29 6.36 24.92
CA THR A 126 8.43 6.76 25.76
C THR A 126 8.88 5.69 26.74
N ARG A 127 8.12 4.61 26.90
CA ARG A 127 8.49 3.47 27.74
C ARG A 127 9.64 2.67 27.12
N LYS A 128 10.42 2.03 27.99
CA LYS A 128 11.62 1.26 27.64
C LYS A 128 11.44 -0.25 27.72
N HIS A 129 10.23 -0.72 27.98
CA HIS A 129 9.89 -2.13 28.11
C HIS A 129 8.72 -2.49 27.18
N PRO A 130 8.60 -3.76 26.74
CA PRO A 130 7.44 -4.25 25.99
C PRO A 130 6.14 -4.17 26.79
N ALA A 131 5.02 -3.99 26.08
CA ALA A 131 3.67 -4.01 26.67
C ALA A 131 2.70 -4.87 25.84
N LEU A 132 1.56 -5.24 26.46
CA LEU A 132 0.39 -5.73 25.75
C LEU A 132 -0.46 -4.51 25.34
N VAL A 133 -0.35 -4.11 24.07
CA VAL A 133 -1.02 -2.93 23.51
C VAL A 133 -2.35 -3.34 22.89
N LYS A 134 -3.46 -2.90 23.48
CA LYS A 134 -4.83 -3.16 22.98
C LYS A 134 -5.18 -2.19 21.87
N VAL A 135 -5.53 -2.72 20.71
CA VAL A 135 -5.93 -1.97 19.52
C VAL A 135 -7.34 -2.38 19.12
N ASP A 136 -8.28 -1.46 19.26
CA ASP A 136 -9.66 -1.66 18.86
C ASP A 136 -9.92 -1.04 17.47
N LEU A 137 -10.27 -1.88 16.50
CA LEU A 137 -10.68 -1.47 15.17
C LEU A 137 -12.13 -1.86 14.90
N THR A 138 -12.88 -0.99 14.24
CA THR A 138 -14.24 -1.24 13.79
C THR A 138 -14.34 -0.99 12.30
N THR A 139 -14.86 -1.96 11.54
CA THR A 139 -15.07 -1.81 10.11
C THR A 139 -16.51 -1.44 9.81
N SER A 140 -16.73 -0.50 8.89
CA SER A 140 -18.05 -0.09 8.44
C SER A 140 -17.98 0.67 7.12
N PRO A 141 -18.96 0.51 6.22
CA PRO A 141 -19.17 1.41 5.10
C PRO A 141 -19.50 2.82 5.60
N LYS A 142 -19.10 3.83 4.81
CA LYS A 142 -19.42 5.23 5.06
C LYS A 142 -19.50 5.97 3.74
N LEU A 143 -20.63 6.62 3.49
CA LEU A 143 -20.74 7.53 2.35
C LEU A 143 -19.86 8.75 2.59
N MET A 144 -18.82 8.92 1.76
CA MET A 144 -17.82 9.97 1.87
C MET A 144 -17.73 10.77 0.58
N GLN A 145 -17.52 12.09 0.68
CA GLN A 145 -17.14 12.90 -0.47
C GLN A 145 -15.71 12.52 -0.89
N VAL A 146 -15.51 12.01 -2.11
CA VAL A 146 -14.19 11.56 -2.60
C VAL A 146 -13.61 12.47 -3.67
N THR A 147 -14.45 13.09 -4.49
CA THR A 147 -14.07 14.17 -5.41
C THR A 147 -14.91 15.40 -5.12
N ASN A 148 -14.65 16.54 -5.77
CA ASN A 148 -15.53 17.71 -5.64
C ASN A 148 -16.96 17.48 -6.17
N GLN A 149 -17.17 16.43 -6.98
CA GLN A 149 -18.45 16.15 -7.64
C GLN A 149 -19.19 14.97 -7.03
N TYR A 150 -18.47 13.92 -6.62
CA TYR A 150 -19.07 12.64 -6.29
C TYR A 150 -18.76 12.17 -4.88
N LYS A 151 -19.77 11.57 -4.27
CA LYS A 151 -19.69 10.74 -3.08
C LYS A 151 -19.50 9.28 -3.46
N TYR A 152 -18.90 8.53 -2.55
CA TYR A 152 -18.57 7.14 -2.71
C TYR A 152 -18.75 6.42 -1.39
N GLU A 153 -19.25 5.19 -1.43
CA GLU A 153 -19.33 4.36 -0.23
C GLU A 153 -17.95 3.78 0.10
N ALA A 154 -17.22 4.49 0.95
CA ALA A 154 -15.92 4.03 1.40
C ALA A 154 -16.09 2.93 2.45
N TRP A 155 -15.25 1.90 2.38
CA TRP A 155 -15.13 0.89 3.42
C TRP A 155 -13.98 1.30 4.33
N THR A 156 -14.25 1.43 5.62
CA THR A 156 -13.34 2.14 6.52
C THR A 156 -12.91 1.28 7.69
N PHE A 157 -11.71 1.56 8.22
CA PHE A 157 -11.38 1.26 9.61
C PHE A 157 -11.69 2.51 10.43
N ASN A 158 -12.49 2.38 11.49
CA ASN A 158 -12.93 3.42 12.42
C ASN A 158 -13.55 4.66 11.75
N GLY A 159 -14.25 4.48 10.62
CA GLY A 159 -15.03 5.55 10.00
C GLY A 159 -14.21 6.60 9.26
N THR A 160 -12.93 6.35 8.98
CA THR A 160 -12.05 7.27 8.23
C THR A 160 -11.29 6.54 7.12
N VAL A 161 -10.86 7.32 6.11
CA VAL A 161 -9.91 6.90 5.07
C VAL A 161 -8.75 7.90 5.06
N PRO A 162 -7.50 7.47 5.31
CA PRO A 162 -7.14 6.14 5.76
C PRO A 162 -7.72 5.80 7.15
N GLY A 163 -7.60 4.54 7.53
CA GLY A 163 -7.83 4.09 8.90
C GLY A 163 -6.91 4.78 9.92
N PRO A 164 -7.14 4.59 11.23
CA PRO A 164 -6.35 5.25 12.25
C PRO A 164 -4.87 4.89 12.19
N PHE A 165 -4.02 5.85 12.52
CA PHE A 165 -2.61 5.57 12.73
C PHE A 165 -2.43 4.77 14.02
N ILE A 166 -1.70 3.66 13.93
CA ILE A 166 -1.33 2.82 15.09
C ILE A 166 0.15 3.07 15.39
N ARG A 167 0.49 3.38 16.64
CA ARG A 167 1.88 3.54 17.08
C ARG A 167 2.18 2.55 18.21
N ALA A 168 3.21 1.76 18.03
CA ALA A 168 3.68 0.77 18.98
C ALA A 168 5.22 0.72 18.98
N ARG A 169 5.80 -0.15 19.80
CA ARG A 169 7.25 -0.36 19.92
C ARG A 169 7.60 -1.79 19.50
N ALA A 170 8.77 -1.97 18.90
CA ALA A 170 9.34 -3.30 18.71
C ALA A 170 9.39 -4.07 20.03
N GLY A 171 9.00 -5.34 19.99
CA GLY A 171 8.84 -6.22 21.15
C GLY A 171 7.43 -6.20 21.77
N ASP A 172 6.61 -5.19 21.50
CA ASP A 172 5.22 -5.18 21.99
C ASP A 172 4.41 -6.36 21.47
N VAL A 173 3.40 -6.73 22.25
CA VAL A 173 2.32 -7.60 21.78
C VAL A 173 1.10 -6.74 21.52
N VAL A 174 0.69 -6.62 20.26
CA VAL A 174 -0.57 -5.97 19.89
C VAL A 174 -1.70 -6.98 20.04
N GLU A 175 -2.64 -6.71 20.95
CA GLU A 175 -3.93 -7.38 21.00
C GLU A 175 -4.91 -6.61 20.13
N LEU A 176 -5.13 -7.08 18.91
CA LEU A 176 -6.03 -6.46 17.95
C LEU A 176 -7.42 -7.05 18.10
N ARG A 177 -8.41 -6.20 18.36
CA ARG A 177 -9.83 -6.53 18.35
C ARG A 177 -10.50 -5.85 17.15
N LEU A 178 -10.92 -6.65 16.18
CA LEU A 178 -11.62 -6.19 14.98
C LEU A 178 -13.11 -6.51 15.10
N THR A 179 -13.96 -5.48 15.14
CA THR A 179 -15.42 -5.61 15.10
C THR A 179 -15.95 -5.21 13.73
N ASN A 180 -16.64 -6.12 13.04
CA ASN A 180 -17.24 -5.81 11.76
C ASN A 180 -18.68 -5.32 11.91
N ARG A 181 -18.95 -4.11 11.44
CA ARG A 181 -20.27 -3.46 11.39
C ARG A 181 -20.68 -3.11 9.95
N ASP A 182 -20.18 -3.85 8.97
CA ASP A 182 -20.68 -3.75 7.60
C ASP A 182 -22.04 -4.46 7.46
N GLU A 183 -23.11 -3.68 7.49
CA GLU A 183 -24.50 -4.12 7.34
C GLU A 183 -24.83 -4.63 5.93
N THR A 184 -23.92 -4.48 4.96
CA THR A 184 -24.08 -5.05 3.61
C THR A 184 -23.64 -6.53 3.54
N GLY A 185 -23.05 -7.04 4.61
CA GLY A 185 -22.66 -8.45 4.76
C GLY A 185 -21.27 -8.79 4.23
N ASN A 186 -20.42 -7.81 3.88
CA ASN A 186 -19.04 -8.13 3.47
C ASN A 186 -18.20 -8.54 4.70
N PRO A 187 -17.43 -9.63 4.61
CA PRO A 187 -16.44 -9.95 5.62
C PRO A 187 -15.29 -8.95 5.54
N HIS A 188 -14.72 -8.63 6.70
CA HIS A 188 -13.55 -7.78 6.81
C HIS A 188 -12.50 -8.42 7.71
N ASN A 189 -11.24 -8.16 7.41
CA ASN A 189 -10.10 -8.62 8.19
C ASN A 189 -8.99 -7.56 8.14
N ILE A 190 -7.85 -7.85 8.76
CA ILE A 190 -6.67 -6.99 8.67
C ILE A 190 -5.42 -7.81 8.37
N ASP A 191 -4.74 -7.44 7.29
CA ASP A 191 -3.36 -7.77 7.00
C ASP A 191 -2.50 -6.54 7.35
N SER A 192 -1.63 -6.67 8.35
CA SER A 192 -0.62 -5.65 8.65
C SER A 192 0.75 -6.16 8.26
N HIS A 193 1.49 -5.36 7.49
CA HIS A 193 2.85 -5.68 7.08
C HIS A 193 3.84 -5.66 8.26
N ALA A 194 3.43 -5.15 9.42
CA ALA A 194 4.20 -5.24 10.67
C ALA A 194 4.05 -6.61 11.37
N ILE A 195 3.04 -7.40 11.01
CA ILE A 195 2.72 -8.67 11.66
C ILE A 195 3.41 -9.81 10.90
N THR A 196 4.26 -10.55 11.61
CA THR A 196 4.84 -11.80 11.10
C THR A 196 3.89 -12.96 11.34
N GLY A 197 3.37 -13.55 10.26
CA GLY A 197 2.48 -14.72 10.31
C GLY A 197 1.61 -14.82 9.07
N PRO A 198 0.80 -15.89 8.93
CA PRO A 198 -0.08 -16.09 7.78
C PRO A 198 -1.00 -14.87 7.52
N GLY A 199 -0.89 -14.31 6.32
CA GLY A 199 -1.69 -13.18 5.85
C GLY A 199 -1.59 -11.91 6.71
N GLY A 200 -0.48 -11.71 7.43
CA GLY A 200 -0.28 -10.54 8.28
C GLY A 200 -1.35 -10.36 9.36
N GLY A 201 -1.96 -11.47 9.81
CA GLY A 201 -3.06 -11.47 10.79
C GLY A 201 -4.46 -11.66 10.19
N SER A 202 -4.63 -11.56 8.86
CA SER A 202 -5.95 -11.65 8.21
C SER A 202 -6.63 -12.99 8.45
N ALA A 203 -5.86 -14.08 8.46
CA ALA A 203 -6.36 -15.44 8.66
C ALA A 203 -7.06 -15.65 10.03
N VAL A 204 -6.70 -14.88 11.04
CA VAL A 204 -7.24 -14.98 12.41
C VAL A 204 -8.12 -13.78 12.80
N THR A 205 -8.25 -12.80 11.90
CA THR A 205 -9.07 -11.59 12.11
C THR A 205 -10.26 -11.49 11.15
N ASN A 206 -10.51 -12.52 10.32
CA ASN A 206 -11.67 -12.55 9.43
C ASN A 206 -12.99 -12.55 10.20
N ALA A 207 -13.68 -11.42 10.19
CA ALA A 207 -14.91 -11.15 10.89
C ALA A 207 -16.07 -10.99 9.90
N GLU A 208 -17.10 -11.81 10.07
CA GLU A 208 -18.40 -11.62 9.39
C GLU A 208 -19.17 -10.44 9.99
N GLU A 209 -20.27 -10.03 9.36
CA GLU A 209 -21.16 -8.97 9.87
C GLU A 209 -21.55 -9.21 11.34
N GLY A 210 -21.35 -8.19 12.18
CA GLY A 210 -21.65 -8.23 13.62
C GLY A 210 -20.61 -8.99 14.46
N GLU A 211 -19.65 -9.68 13.85
CA GLU A 211 -18.65 -10.46 14.56
C GLU A 211 -17.53 -9.57 15.12
N THR A 212 -16.93 -10.03 16.22
CA THR A 212 -15.68 -9.49 16.75
C THR A 212 -14.62 -10.58 16.84
N LYS A 213 -13.49 -10.38 16.16
CA LYS A 213 -12.30 -11.24 16.27
C LYS A 213 -11.24 -10.56 17.11
N THR A 214 -10.58 -11.33 17.99
CA THR A 214 -9.45 -10.83 18.79
C THR A 214 -8.25 -11.74 18.58
N ALA A 215 -7.11 -11.16 18.25
CA ALA A 215 -5.86 -11.89 18.05
C ALA A 215 -4.68 -11.09 18.62
N ARG A 216 -3.60 -11.78 18.97
CA ARG A 216 -2.39 -11.18 19.54
C ARG A 216 -1.20 -11.39 18.61
N PHE A 217 -0.44 -10.33 18.37
CA PHE A 217 0.70 -10.35 17.47
C PHE A 217 1.88 -9.66 18.13
N ARG A 218 3.02 -10.34 18.23
CA ARG A 218 4.25 -9.69 18.67
C ARG A 218 4.87 -8.94 17.50
N LEU A 219 5.22 -7.67 17.72
CA LEU A 219 5.87 -6.82 16.72
C LEU A 219 7.37 -7.06 16.73
N LEU A 220 7.86 -7.72 15.69
CA LEU A 220 9.24 -8.21 15.61
C LEU A 220 10.18 -7.17 15.00
N CYS A 221 9.70 -6.44 13.99
CA CYS A 221 10.52 -5.54 13.19
C CYS A 221 10.05 -4.09 13.37
N PRO A 222 10.95 -3.16 13.70
CA PRO A 222 10.64 -1.74 13.66
C PRO A 222 10.56 -1.24 12.22
N GLY A 223 9.76 -0.20 11.99
CA GLY A 223 9.49 0.34 10.67
C GLY A 223 8.13 1.00 10.58
N LEU A 224 7.87 1.63 9.43
CA LEU A 224 6.56 2.14 9.06
C LEU A 224 5.90 1.17 8.07
N PHE A 225 4.78 0.59 8.45
CA PHE A 225 4.12 -0.47 7.71
C PHE A 225 2.70 -0.06 7.34
N VAL A 226 2.27 -0.45 6.14
CA VAL A 226 0.85 -0.40 5.78
C VAL A 226 0.13 -1.54 6.50
N TYR A 227 -1.13 -1.29 6.87
CA TYR A 227 -2.10 -2.35 7.09
C TYR A 227 -3.29 -2.12 6.18
N HIS A 228 -3.95 -3.19 5.74
CA HIS A 228 -5.13 -3.12 4.90
C HIS A 228 -6.04 -4.32 5.09
N CYS A 229 -7.28 -4.25 4.59
CA CYS A 229 -8.14 -5.42 4.52
C CYS A 229 -7.64 -6.36 3.42
N ALA A 230 -7.71 -7.67 3.68
CA ALA A 230 -7.36 -8.75 2.77
C ALA A 230 -8.49 -9.78 2.63
N ALA A 231 -9.73 -9.41 2.95
CA ALA A 231 -10.92 -10.18 2.61
C ALA A 231 -11.12 -10.21 1.08
N ALA A 232 -11.71 -11.28 0.56
CA ALA A 232 -11.88 -11.45 -0.88
C ALA A 232 -13.12 -10.67 -1.38
N PRO A 233 -13.03 -9.97 -2.54
CA PRO A 233 -11.84 -9.75 -3.36
C PRO A 233 -10.97 -8.60 -2.84
N ILE A 234 -9.72 -8.92 -2.46
CA ILE A 234 -8.73 -7.99 -1.87
C ILE A 234 -8.67 -6.62 -2.56
N PRO A 235 -8.54 -6.52 -3.91
CA PRO A 235 -8.40 -5.22 -4.57
C PRO A 235 -9.59 -4.29 -4.33
N VAL A 236 -10.80 -4.82 -4.16
CA VAL A 236 -12.00 -4.02 -3.93
C VAL A 236 -11.98 -3.41 -2.54
N HIS A 237 -11.59 -4.19 -1.52
CA HIS A 237 -11.51 -3.69 -0.15
C HIS A 237 -10.47 -2.56 -0.02
N ILE A 238 -9.29 -2.73 -0.63
CA ILE A 238 -8.24 -1.71 -0.63
C ILE A 238 -8.72 -0.46 -1.39
N ALA A 239 -9.25 -0.63 -2.61
CA ALA A 239 -9.74 0.49 -3.41
C ALA A 239 -10.88 1.27 -2.74
N ASN A 240 -11.69 0.60 -1.91
CA ASN A 240 -12.77 1.23 -1.15
C ASN A 240 -12.28 2.02 0.09
N GLY A 241 -10.98 1.99 0.41
CA GLY A 241 -10.41 2.81 1.50
C GLY A 241 -9.93 2.04 2.73
N MET A 242 -9.94 0.70 2.70
CA MET A 242 -9.54 -0.11 3.86
C MET A 242 -8.03 -0.27 3.96
N TYR A 243 -7.33 0.81 4.29
CA TYR A 243 -5.89 0.82 4.55
C TYR A 243 -5.52 1.87 5.61
N GLY A 244 -4.39 1.69 6.27
CA GLY A 244 -3.82 2.64 7.22
C GLY A 244 -2.34 2.39 7.47
N LEU A 245 -1.74 3.12 8.43
CA LEU A 245 -0.34 2.95 8.82
C LEU A 245 -0.19 2.47 10.26
N MET A 246 0.75 1.54 10.46
CA MET A 246 1.29 1.16 11.75
C MET A 246 2.76 1.54 11.80
N TYR A 247 3.15 2.40 12.75
CA TYR A 247 4.54 2.68 13.04
C TYR A 247 5.00 1.88 14.25
N VAL A 248 5.96 0.98 14.00
CA VAL A 248 6.65 0.21 15.02
C VAL A 248 7.96 0.92 15.33
N GLN A 249 7.99 1.63 16.44
CA GLN A 249 9.17 2.33 16.92
C GLN A 249 10.29 1.33 17.25
N PRO A 250 11.54 1.61 16.85
CA PRO A 250 12.70 0.89 17.36
C PRO A 250 12.74 0.84 18.89
N ALA A 251 13.31 -0.24 19.41
CA ALA A 251 13.78 -0.26 20.78
C ALA A 251 14.99 0.68 20.95
N ASP A 252 15.18 1.23 22.16
CA ASP A 252 16.21 2.25 22.44
C ASP A 252 17.65 1.80 22.09
N ASP A 253 17.89 0.49 22.03
CA ASP A 253 19.14 -0.19 21.72
C ASP A 253 19.33 -0.51 20.22
N ASP A 254 18.28 -0.46 19.41
CA ASP A 254 18.29 -0.95 18.03
C ASP A 254 18.43 0.15 16.96
N SER A 255 18.26 1.44 17.32
CA SER A 255 18.26 2.51 16.32
C SER A 255 19.61 3.20 16.16
N ALA A 256 20.05 3.40 14.91
CA ALA A 256 21.11 4.34 14.56
C ALA A 256 20.70 5.82 14.80
N ALA A 257 19.46 6.07 15.24
CA ALA A 257 18.83 7.37 15.37
C ALA A 257 18.34 7.58 16.82
N ALA A 258 19.29 7.82 17.72
CA ALA A 258 19.13 7.95 19.18
C ALA A 258 18.28 9.15 19.68
N GLY A 259 17.04 9.28 19.21
CA GLY A 259 16.02 10.20 19.73
C GLY A 259 14.84 9.46 20.37
N PRO A 260 13.96 10.16 21.12
CA PRO A 260 12.74 9.58 21.68
C PRO A 260 11.89 8.90 20.58
N GLY A 261 11.62 7.61 20.75
CA GLY A 261 10.84 6.81 19.81
C GLY A 261 11.59 6.27 18.58
N GLY A 262 12.92 6.18 18.65
CA GLY A 262 13.77 5.55 17.64
C GLY A 262 13.94 6.38 16.35
N LEU A 263 13.47 7.63 16.38
CA LEU A 263 13.72 8.64 15.37
C LEU A 263 14.14 9.94 16.06
N PRO A 264 14.88 10.84 15.38
CA PRO A 264 15.22 12.13 15.97
C PRO A 264 13.95 12.93 16.27
N PRO A 265 13.95 13.75 17.34
CA PRO A 265 12.79 14.58 17.67
C PRO A 265 12.51 15.60 16.55
N VAL A 266 11.23 15.93 16.40
CA VAL A 266 10.72 16.95 15.47
C VAL A 266 9.63 17.77 16.18
N ASP A 267 9.38 18.97 15.68
CA ASP A 267 8.37 19.87 16.27
C ASP A 267 6.94 19.48 15.89
N ARG A 268 6.75 18.85 14.71
CA ARG A 268 5.45 18.39 14.20
C ARG A 268 5.53 17.05 13.51
N GLU A 269 4.50 16.23 13.67
CA GLU A 269 4.32 14.96 12.96
C GLU A 269 2.96 14.97 12.24
N TYR A 270 2.95 14.49 10.99
CA TYR A 270 1.75 14.38 10.17
C TYR A 270 1.61 12.99 9.55
N TYR A 271 0.36 12.56 9.43
CA TYR A 271 -0.05 11.32 8.79
C TYR A 271 -0.70 11.61 7.43
N VAL A 272 -0.09 11.14 6.35
CA VAL A 272 -0.59 11.34 4.98
C VAL A 272 -0.57 10.01 4.25
N MET A 273 -1.69 9.59 3.65
CA MET A 273 -1.70 8.47 2.71
C MET A 273 -2.23 8.87 1.36
N GLN A 274 -1.56 8.42 0.31
CA GLN A 274 -2.06 8.47 -1.05
C GLN A 274 -2.92 7.24 -1.35
N SER A 275 -3.94 7.43 -2.19
CA SER A 275 -4.73 6.34 -2.76
C SER A 275 -5.39 6.73 -4.07
N GLU A 276 -5.77 5.72 -4.84
CA GLU A 276 -6.60 5.85 -6.03
C GLU A 276 -8.09 5.69 -5.70
N VAL A 277 -8.94 6.35 -6.48
CA VAL A 277 -10.38 6.14 -6.50
C VAL A 277 -10.80 5.71 -7.90
N TYR A 278 -11.52 4.60 -7.98
CA TYR A 278 -12.07 4.03 -9.21
C TYR A 278 -13.57 3.97 -9.11
N HIS A 279 -14.29 4.71 -9.93
CA HIS A 279 -15.74 4.73 -9.90
C HIS A 279 -16.35 4.68 -11.30
N GLU A 280 -17.50 4.03 -11.41
CA GLU A 280 -18.28 4.03 -12.65
C GLU A 280 -18.86 5.44 -12.91
N PRO A 281 -19.21 5.77 -14.17
CA PRO A 281 -19.96 6.97 -14.45
C PRO A 281 -21.23 7.04 -13.59
N PRO A 282 -21.66 8.25 -13.16
CA PRO A 282 -22.85 8.39 -12.34
C PRO A 282 -24.08 7.89 -13.09
N GLU A 283 -24.83 6.97 -12.48
CA GLU A 283 -26.11 6.53 -13.02
C GLU A 283 -27.16 7.65 -12.89
N PRO A 284 -28.11 7.80 -13.83
CA PRO A 284 -29.22 8.72 -13.67
C PRO A 284 -30.10 8.29 -12.50
N ASP A 285 -30.42 9.24 -11.62
CA ASP A 285 -31.40 9.07 -10.57
C ASP A 285 -32.79 8.79 -11.18
N GLU A 286 -33.47 7.74 -10.71
CA GLU A 286 -34.71 7.24 -11.33
C GLU A 286 -35.86 8.26 -11.24
N ASP A 287 -35.89 9.09 -10.18
CA ASP A 287 -36.94 10.06 -9.93
C ASP A 287 -36.72 11.38 -10.68
N THR A 288 -35.47 11.82 -10.81
CA THR A 288 -35.11 13.14 -11.37
C THR A 288 -34.51 13.07 -12.77
N GLY A 289 -34.05 11.90 -13.21
CA GLY A 289 -33.32 11.70 -14.47
C GLY A 289 -31.96 12.38 -14.53
N ARG A 290 -31.47 12.96 -13.42
CA ARG A 290 -30.18 13.66 -13.34
C ARG A 290 -29.08 12.69 -12.90
N PRO A 291 -27.82 12.91 -13.30
CA PRO A 291 -26.71 12.09 -12.82
C PRO A 291 -26.66 12.09 -11.28
N SER A 292 -26.55 10.90 -10.69
CA SER A 292 -26.40 10.71 -9.24
C SER A 292 -25.16 11.43 -8.71
N SER A 293 -25.29 12.01 -7.52
CA SER A 293 -24.14 12.55 -6.78
C SER A 293 -23.29 11.46 -6.09
N THR A 294 -23.76 10.21 -6.12
CA THR A 294 -23.06 9.04 -5.58
C THR A 294 -22.68 8.11 -6.72
N VAL A 295 -21.43 7.66 -6.72
CA VAL A 295 -20.88 6.74 -7.71
C VAL A 295 -20.43 5.44 -7.04
N GLU A 296 -20.44 4.36 -7.81
CA GLU A 296 -20.07 3.01 -7.35
C GLU A 296 -18.67 2.62 -7.83
N PHE A 297 -18.05 1.63 -7.17
CA PHE A 297 -16.73 1.12 -7.55
C PHE A 297 -16.67 0.60 -8.99
N SER A 298 -15.62 0.97 -9.74
CA SER A 298 -15.34 0.41 -11.07
C SER A 298 -14.22 -0.63 -11.03
N TYR A 299 -14.59 -1.90 -10.96
CA TYR A 299 -13.63 -3.01 -11.08
C TYR A 299 -12.85 -2.96 -12.42
N PRO A 300 -13.48 -2.70 -13.59
CA PRO A 300 -12.76 -2.60 -14.85
C PRO A 300 -11.71 -1.48 -14.89
N GLN A 301 -11.99 -0.31 -14.31
CA GLN A 301 -10.99 0.77 -14.23
C GLN A 301 -9.87 0.43 -13.26
N GLY A 302 -10.18 -0.22 -12.13
CA GLY A 302 -9.18 -0.76 -11.21
C GLY A 302 -8.23 -1.73 -11.90
N LEU A 303 -8.76 -2.65 -12.72
CA LEU A 303 -7.96 -3.62 -13.48
C LEU A 303 -7.08 -2.99 -14.57
N ARG A 304 -7.50 -1.86 -15.14
CA ARG A 304 -6.71 -1.10 -16.13
C ARG A 304 -5.76 -0.09 -15.50
N GLU A 305 -5.79 0.05 -14.17
CA GLU A 305 -5.04 1.07 -13.44
C GLU A 305 -5.35 2.50 -13.90
N GLU A 306 -6.61 2.75 -14.29
CA GLU A 306 -7.09 4.04 -14.79
C GLU A 306 -7.97 4.74 -13.73
N PRO A 307 -7.39 5.37 -12.68
CA PRO A 307 -8.21 5.95 -11.63
C PRO A 307 -8.87 7.24 -12.07
N ASN A 308 -10.08 7.49 -11.55
CA ASN A 308 -10.78 8.75 -11.74
C ASN A 308 -10.14 9.85 -10.88
N ALA A 309 -9.72 9.51 -9.66
CA ALA A 309 -9.01 10.41 -8.77
C ALA A 309 -7.80 9.73 -8.11
N VAL A 310 -6.80 10.52 -7.76
CA VAL A 310 -5.66 10.13 -6.92
C VAL A 310 -5.58 11.17 -5.83
N VAL A 311 -5.70 10.77 -4.56
CA VAL A 311 -5.99 11.70 -3.47
C VAL A 311 -5.08 11.46 -2.28
N PHE A 312 -4.90 12.48 -1.45
CA PHE A 312 -4.36 12.31 -0.11
C PHE A 312 -5.49 12.23 0.91
N ASN A 313 -5.39 11.32 1.87
CA ASN A 313 -6.33 11.15 2.98
C ASN A 313 -7.80 10.97 2.53
N GLY A 314 -7.98 10.12 1.51
CA GLY A 314 -9.28 9.56 1.13
C GLY A 314 -10.19 10.45 0.28
N ARG A 315 -9.85 11.72 0.06
CA ARG A 315 -10.65 12.60 -0.81
C ARG A 315 -9.87 13.76 -1.42
N GLU A 316 -10.38 14.27 -2.54
CA GLU A 316 -9.93 15.55 -3.08
C GLU A 316 -10.02 16.64 -2.00
N ALA A 317 -9.04 17.55 -2.04
CA ALA A 317 -8.96 18.70 -1.16
C ALA A 317 -8.78 18.41 0.35
N ALA A 318 -8.63 17.14 0.78
CA ALA A 318 -8.50 16.75 2.20
C ALA A 318 -7.43 17.53 2.97
N LEU A 319 -6.35 17.92 2.28
CA LEU A 319 -5.20 18.63 2.85
C LEU A 319 -4.99 20.02 2.21
N THR A 320 -6.02 20.61 1.60
CA THR A 320 -5.87 21.88 0.85
C THR A 320 -6.42 23.07 1.63
N ARG A 321 -7.29 23.90 1.04
CA ARG A 321 -7.69 25.21 1.60
C ARG A 321 -8.39 25.11 2.96
N ASP A 322 -9.28 24.12 3.13
CA ASP A 322 -10.10 24.01 4.32
C ASP A 322 -9.36 23.37 5.50
N ALA A 323 -8.39 22.52 5.22
CA ALA A 323 -7.65 21.75 6.23
C ALA A 323 -6.17 21.54 5.84
N PRO A 324 -5.40 22.62 5.61
CA PRO A 324 -3.99 22.49 5.30
C PRO A 324 -3.22 22.02 6.53
N LEU A 325 -2.10 21.34 6.30
CA LEU A 325 -1.09 21.13 7.32
C LEU A 325 -0.49 22.49 7.71
N LYS A 326 0.03 22.64 8.93
CA LYS A 326 0.47 23.94 9.46
C LYS A 326 1.81 23.84 10.17
N ALA A 327 2.73 24.75 9.88
CA ALA A 327 3.97 24.89 10.63
C ALA A 327 4.38 26.35 10.79
N ARG A 328 5.48 26.58 11.50
CA ARG A 328 6.13 27.87 11.65
C ARG A 328 7.56 27.82 11.15
N THR A 329 8.05 28.93 10.63
CA THR A 329 9.46 29.05 10.24
C THR A 329 10.38 28.67 11.40
N GLY A 330 11.38 27.84 11.13
CA GLY A 330 12.28 27.29 12.13
C GLY A 330 11.83 25.94 12.69
N GLU A 331 10.58 25.49 12.50
CA GLU A 331 10.15 24.16 12.94
C GLU A 331 10.68 23.05 12.00
N THR A 332 10.78 21.84 12.56
CA THR A 332 10.99 20.58 11.85
C THR A 332 9.68 19.82 11.76
N VAL A 333 9.36 19.33 10.57
CA VAL A 333 8.10 18.65 10.27
C VAL A 333 8.41 17.24 9.76
N ARG A 334 7.87 16.22 10.41
CA ARG A 334 7.88 14.84 9.93
C ARG A 334 6.57 14.49 9.28
N ILE A 335 6.62 13.82 8.13
CA ILE A 335 5.46 13.24 7.48
C ILE A 335 5.67 11.73 7.41
N PHE A 336 4.76 10.98 8.03
CA PHE A 336 4.59 9.56 7.82
C PHE A 336 3.71 9.39 6.59
N PHE A 337 4.36 9.12 5.46
CA PHE A 337 3.72 9.01 4.16
C PHE A 337 3.49 7.54 3.80
N GLY A 338 2.24 7.17 3.54
CA GLY A 338 1.88 5.85 3.05
C GLY A 338 1.30 5.93 1.64
N ASN A 339 1.39 4.83 0.90
CA ASN A 339 0.66 4.67 -0.35
C ASN A 339 -0.25 3.46 -0.22
N GLY A 340 -1.55 3.69 -0.03
CA GLY A 340 -2.54 2.63 0.05
C GLY A 340 -2.75 1.91 -1.28
N GLY A 341 -2.44 2.59 -2.39
CA GLY A 341 -2.73 2.07 -3.72
C GLY A 341 -4.23 2.07 -4.04
N PRO A 342 -4.75 1.05 -4.76
CA PRO A 342 -4.15 -0.28 -4.87
C PRO A 342 -3.02 -0.47 -5.90
N ASN A 343 -2.83 0.39 -6.90
CA ASN A 343 -2.02 0.07 -8.09
C ASN A 343 -0.83 1.00 -8.36
N LEU A 344 -0.97 2.30 -8.12
CA LEU A 344 -0.03 3.32 -8.59
C LEU A 344 1.09 3.59 -7.58
N THR A 345 2.33 3.58 -8.04
CA THR A 345 3.47 4.11 -7.29
C THR A 345 3.42 5.63 -7.21
N SER A 346 3.54 6.20 -6.00
CA SER A 346 3.63 7.64 -5.78
C SER A 346 5.06 8.15 -5.99
N SER A 347 5.22 9.28 -6.71
CA SER A 347 6.47 10.04 -6.74
C SER A 347 6.39 11.21 -5.74
N PHE A 348 6.34 10.91 -4.44
CA PHE A 348 6.05 11.90 -3.40
C PHE A 348 7.09 13.02 -3.34
N HIS A 349 6.62 14.26 -3.40
CA HIS A 349 7.43 15.47 -3.36
C HIS A 349 6.71 16.57 -2.58
N VAL A 350 7.50 17.48 -1.97
CA VAL A 350 7.00 18.71 -1.34
C VAL A 350 7.62 19.90 -2.05
N ILE A 351 6.84 20.55 -2.91
CA ILE A 351 7.25 21.72 -3.70
C ILE A 351 7.71 22.83 -2.74
N GLY A 352 8.87 23.41 -3.06
CA GLY A 352 9.51 24.45 -2.24
C GLY A 352 10.44 23.90 -1.15
N SER A 353 10.56 22.58 -1.00
CA SER A 353 11.43 21.96 0.01
C SER A 353 12.21 20.75 -0.53
N HIS A 354 13.12 20.27 0.32
CA HIS A 354 13.85 19.01 0.18
C HIS A 354 13.75 18.26 1.51
N PHE A 355 13.83 16.93 1.49
CA PHE A 355 13.77 16.12 2.70
C PHE A 355 15.12 16.15 3.43
N LEU A 356 15.15 16.78 4.60
CA LEU A 356 16.30 16.78 5.50
C LEU A 356 16.73 15.35 5.85
N ARG A 357 15.73 14.50 6.12
CA ARG A 357 15.89 13.04 6.26
C ARG A 357 14.81 12.34 5.45
N ALA A 358 15.19 11.29 4.75
CA ALA A 358 14.29 10.43 3.99
C ALA A 358 14.55 8.96 4.38
N TYR A 359 13.63 8.40 5.15
CA TYR A 359 13.56 6.99 5.50
C TYR A 359 12.75 6.30 4.42
N ARG A 360 13.46 5.64 3.50
CA ARG A 360 12.85 5.00 2.32
C ARG A 360 12.26 3.66 2.71
N ASP A 361 11.21 3.24 2.01
CA ASP A 361 10.63 1.90 2.13
C ASP A 361 10.18 1.53 3.56
N GLY A 362 9.91 2.53 4.41
CA GLY A 362 9.56 2.35 5.81
C GLY A 362 10.72 1.99 6.74
N ASP A 363 11.96 1.91 6.22
CA ASP A 363 13.16 1.54 6.97
C ASP A 363 13.62 2.67 7.89
N VAL A 364 13.60 2.39 9.19
CA VAL A 364 14.02 3.31 10.27
C VAL A 364 15.31 2.89 10.95
N LEU A 365 15.89 1.76 10.55
CA LEU A 365 17.14 1.24 11.10
C LEU A 365 18.35 1.73 10.31
N SER A 366 18.23 1.77 8.98
CA SER A 366 19.29 2.30 8.13
C SER A 366 19.43 3.82 8.27
N PRO A 367 20.64 4.37 8.08
CA PRO A 367 20.82 5.82 8.00
C PRO A 367 19.92 6.43 6.91
N PRO A 368 19.14 7.48 7.21
CA PRO A 368 18.23 8.06 6.24
C PRO A 368 19.00 8.78 5.12
N GLY A 369 18.40 8.80 3.92
CA GLY A 369 18.82 9.70 2.86
C GLY A 369 18.75 11.15 3.32
N ARG A 370 19.65 12.01 2.83
CA ARG A 370 19.75 13.42 3.23
C ARG A 370 19.57 14.31 2.01
N PHE A 371 18.79 15.36 2.15
CA PHE A 371 18.49 16.35 1.09
C PHE A 371 17.91 15.73 -0.19
N VAL A 372 17.09 14.70 -0.03
CA VAL A 372 16.39 14.03 -1.15
C VAL A 372 15.22 14.91 -1.59
N SER A 373 15.03 15.11 -2.89
CA SER A 373 13.93 15.93 -3.42
C SER A 373 12.62 15.15 -3.53
N THR A 374 12.65 13.94 -4.08
CA THR A 374 11.47 13.14 -4.42
C THR A 374 11.70 11.67 -4.05
N LEU A 375 10.66 11.00 -3.57
CA LEU A 375 10.70 9.58 -3.22
C LEU A 375 9.70 8.77 -4.05
N SER A 376 10.14 7.61 -4.53
CA SER A 376 9.23 6.60 -5.07
C SER A 376 8.66 5.78 -3.92
N VAL A 377 7.34 5.74 -3.77
CA VAL A 377 6.65 4.97 -2.73
C VAL A 377 5.68 4.01 -3.44
N PRO A 378 6.00 2.70 -3.50
CA PRO A 378 5.18 1.73 -4.22
C PRO A 378 3.80 1.54 -3.56
N PRO A 379 2.80 0.95 -4.26
CA PRO A 379 1.55 0.56 -3.65
C PRO A 379 1.78 -0.33 -2.43
N ALA A 380 0.99 -0.12 -1.38
CA ALA A 380 1.17 -0.73 -0.07
C ALA A 380 2.55 -0.51 0.58
N GLY A 381 3.32 0.48 0.09
CA GLY A 381 4.58 0.93 0.68
C GLY A 381 4.41 2.18 1.54
N ALA A 382 5.48 2.54 2.26
CA ALA A 382 5.52 3.75 3.06
C ALA A 382 6.91 4.38 3.09
N ALA A 383 6.99 5.64 3.52
CA ALA A 383 8.21 6.37 3.74
C ALA A 383 8.01 7.38 4.88
N ILE A 384 9.10 7.75 5.56
CA ILE A 384 9.09 8.85 6.53
C ILE A 384 10.02 9.95 5.99
N VAL A 385 9.55 11.19 6.00
CA VAL A 385 10.37 12.34 5.63
C VAL A 385 10.37 13.40 6.71
N ASP A 386 11.54 13.96 6.98
CA ASP A 386 11.71 15.15 7.81
C ASP A 386 11.99 16.35 6.91
N LEU A 387 11.35 17.49 7.19
CA LEU A 387 11.50 18.77 6.52
C LEU A 387 11.98 19.81 7.55
N LYS A 388 12.80 20.76 7.11
CA LYS A 388 13.09 21.99 7.87
C LYS A 388 12.48 23.16 7.10
N VAL A 389 11.49 23.84 7.70
CA VAL A 389 10.79 24.94 7.02
C VAL A 389 11.42 26.27 7.45
N LEU A 390 12.07 26.97 6.52
CA LEU A 390 12.84 28.19 6.82
C LEU A 390 12.20 29.47 6.29
N VAL A 391 11.34 29.36 5.27
CA VAL A 391 10.70 30.50 4.61
C VAL A 391 9.19 30.38 4.84
N PRO A 392 8.48 31.47 5.17
CA PRO A 392 7.03 31.43 5.29
C PRO A 392 6.39 31.29 3.91
N GLY A 393 5.22 30.64 3.84
CA GLY A 393 4.50 30.41 2.59
C GLY A 393 3.81 29.04 2.54
N THR A 394 3.24 28.73 1.38
CA THR A 394 2.58 27.44 1.12
C THR A 394 3.56 26.49 0.45
N TYR A 395 3.81 25.35 1.09
CA TYR A 395 4.57 24.24 0.54
C TYR A 395 3.59 23.16 0.07
N THR A 396 3.78 22.63 -1.13
CA THR A 396 2.74 21.80 -1.78
C THR A 396 3.17 20.35 -1.88
N LEU A 397 2.48 19.48 -1.15
CA LEU A 397 2.61 18.03 -1.23
C LEU A 397 1.98 17.57 -2.55
N VAL A 398 2.70 16.76 -3.32
CA VAL A 398 2.23 16.22 -4.60
C VAL A 398 2.71 14.81 -4.84
N ASP A 399 1.97 14.09 -5.69
CA ASP A 399 2.54 13.03 -6.51
C ASP A 399 3.14 13.63 -7.79
N HIS A 400 4.46 13.51 -7.94
CA HIS A 400 5.20 14.13 -9.04
C HIS A 400 5.09 13.36 -10.37
N ALA A 401 4.31 12.26 -10.44
CA ALA A 401 3.68 11.86 -11.70
C ALA A 401 2.59 12.89 -12.06
N ILE A 402 3.05 14.05 -12.52
CA ILE A 402 2.47 15.34 -12.17
C ILE A 402 1.04 15.57 -12.66
N PHE A 403 0.58 14.89 -13.72
CA PHE A 403 -0.83 14.94 -14.13
C PHE A 403 -1.80 14.48 -13.03
N ARG A 404 -1.32 13.75 -12.02
CA ARG A 404 -2.13 13.33 -10.85
C ARG A 404 -2.55 14.51 -9.97
N ILE A 405 -1.95 15.69 -10.08
CA ILE A 405 -2.45 16.90 -9.41
C ILE A 405 -3.85 17.27 -9.93
N ASP A 406 -4.12 17.02 -11.22
CA ASP A 406 -5.44 17.24 -11.81
C ASP A 406 -6.44 16.15 -11.43
N LYS A 407 -5.96 15.03 -10.91
CA LYS A 407 -6.75 13.97 -10.29
C LYS A 407 -6.90 14.13 -8.77
N GLY A 408 -6.35 15.19 -8.17
CA GLY A 408 -6.53 15.50 -6.74
C GLY A 408 -5.34 15.25 -5.82
N ALA A 409 -4.18 14.83 -6.35
CA ALA A 409 -3.01 14.45 -5.54
C ALA A 409 -2.24 15.69 -5.06
N VAL A 410 -2.90 16.53 -4.27
CA VAL A 410 -2.42 17.83 -3.80
C VAL A 410 -2.75 18.01 -2.33
N GLY A 411 -1.76 18.45 -1.55
CA GLY A 411 -1.93 18.91 -0.18
C GLY A 411 -1.07 20.14 0.09
N PHE A 412 -1.40 20.91 1.11
CA PHE A 412 -0.70 22.14 1.49
C PHE A 412 -0.14 22.02 2.91
N LEU A 413 1.09 22.50 3.07
CA LEU A 413 1.73 22.79 4.33
C LEU A 413 1.93 24.32 4.40
N ASN A 414 1.10 24.98 5.19
CA ASN A 414 1.13 26.43 5.36
C ASN A 414 2.09 26.78 6.49
N VAL A 415 3.16 27.50 6.16
CA VAL A 415 4.21 27.91 7.08
C VAL A 415 4.08 29.40 7.38
N ALA A 416 3.87 29.73 8.66
CA ALA A 416 3.81 31.12 9.13
C ALA A 416 5.15 31.55 9.75
N GLY A 417 5.52 32.82 9.60
CA GLY A 417 6.72 33.37 10.23
C GLY A 417 7.32 34.54 9.46
N GLU A 418 8.50 34.96 9.91
CA GLU A 418 9.21 36.10 9.31
C GLU A 418 9.86 35.71 7.98
N PRO A 419 9.79 36.57 6.95
CA PRO A 419 10.52 36.36 5.70
C PRO A 419 12.03 36.19 5.94
N ARG A 420 12.68 35.42 5.06
CA ARG A 420 14.13 35.21 5.06
C ARG A 420 14.72 35.62 3.72
N PRO A 421 14.96 36.93 3.49
CA PRO A 421 15.44 37.44 2.20
C PRO A 421 16.82 36.89 1.79
N ASP A 422 17.61 36.42 2.75
CA ASP A 422 18.88 35.73 2.54
C ASP A 422 18.72 34.34 1.93
N VAL A 423 17.53 33.73 2.04
CA VAL A 423 17.18 32.41 1.48
C VAL A 423 16.28 32.53 0.27
N TYR A 424 15.24 33.37 0.34
CA TYR A 424 14.23 33.52 -0.71
C TYR A 424 13.84 34.99 -0.82
N SER A 425 14.25 35.61 -1.93
CA SER A 425 13.96 37.02 -2.23
C SER A 425 13.80 37.24 -3.73
N SER A 426 13.08 38.30 -4.06
CA SER A 426 12.91 38.81 -5.41
C SER A 426 12.89 40.34 -5.32
N THR A 427 13.51 41.02 -6.28
CA THR A 427 13.36 42.48 -6.45
C THR A 427 12.00 42.85 -7.03
N GLU A 428 11.35 41.89 -7.70
CA GLU A 428 10.02 42.00 -8.27
C GLU A 428 8.96 41.47 -7.28
N PRO A 429 7.76 42.07 -7.23
CA PRO A 429 6.67 41.55 -6.41
C PRO A 429 6.20 40.16 -6.91
N PRO A 430 5.72 39.28 -6.01
CA PRO A 430 5.13 38.01 -6.41
C PRO A 430 3.91 38.25 -7.31
N ALA A 431 3.88 37.57 -8.47
CA ALA A 431 2.75 37.62 -9.39
C ALA A 431 1.81 36.41 -9.19
N PRO A 432 0.48 36.61 -9.23
CA PRO A 432 -0.45 35.49 -9.13
C PRO A 432 -0.35 34.61 -10.38
N CYS A 433 -0.23 33.29 -10.17
CA CYS A 433 -0.30 32.32 -11.26
C CYS A 433 -1.77 31.99 -11.53
N VAL A 434 -2.39 32.71 -12.47
CA VAL A 434 -3.81 32.57 -12.79
C VAL A 434 -4.13 31.12 -13.19
N GLY A 435 -5.07 30.50 -12.48
CA GLY A 435 -5.50 29.12 -12.72
C GLY A 435 -4.66 28.04 -12.04
N CYS A 436 -3.65 28.41 -11.24
CA CYS A 436 -2.78 27.43 -10.58
C CYS A 436 -3.47 26.72 -9.41
N LYS A 437 -3.32 25.39 -9.38
CA LYS A 437 -3.76 24.53 -8.26
C LYS A 437 -2.72 24.35 -7.15
N LEU A 438 -1.46 24.78 -7.39
CA LEU A 438 -0.31 24.43 -6.55
C LEU A 438 0.09 25.53 -5.56
N HIS A 439 -0.01 26.81 -5.94
CA HIS A 439 0.42 27.94 -5.11
C HIS A 439 -0.63 29.05 -5.20
N PRO A 440 -1.73 28.92 -4.42
CA PRO A 440 -2.87 29.83 -4.42
C PRO A 440 -2.61 31.18 -3.75
#